data_AF-A0A929XB43-F1
#
_entry.id   AF-A0A929XB43-F1
#
_cell.length_a   1.000
_cell.length_b   1.000
_cell.length_c   1.000
_cell.angle_alpha   90.00
_cell.angle_beta   90.00
_cell.angle_gamma   90.00
#
_symmetry.space_group_name_H-M   'P 1'
#
loop_
_entity.id
_entity.type
_entity.pdbx_description
1 polymer ?
#
loop_
_entity_poly.entity_id
_entity_poly.type
_entity_poly.pdbx_seq_one_letter_code
_entity_poly.pdbx_strand_id
1 'polypeptide(L)'
;MENYFKKSSLISLILSVLIFIIAICLVVAPVQVASNTVTILGYVLIAAGVSHCISYFLTRNEINLLNFEFAQSILSLILGFVLVFNPTGTIISIAAFVGIYLIVNSVFKIQLSLNIAIKKVNKWGVLLAAGVIELVFALLLMFMPFQTIKLLLIIVGSFLAITQLFDIYSDFFVLYRLNEKL
;
A
#
# COMPACT_ATOMS: atom_id res chain seq x y z
N MET A 1 -27.24 -18.68 16.41
CA MET A 1 -25.85 -18.67 15.91
C MET A 1 -25.78 -18.75 14.39
N GLU A 2 -26.59 -19.58 13.73
CA GLU A 2 -26.60 -19.80 12.28
C GLU A 2 -26.87 -18.54 11.42
N ASN A 3 -27.80 -17.68 11.84
CA ASN A 3 -28.04 -16.38 11.18
C ASN A 3 -26.84 -15.42 11.22
N TYR A 4 -25.98 -15.50 12.25
CA TYR A 4 -24.76 -14.70 12.32
C TYR A 4 -23.71 -15.20 11.33
N PHE A 5 -23.57 -16.53 11.18
CA PHE A 5 -22.67 -17.13 10.19
C PHE A 5 -23.09 -16.81 8.76
N LYS A 6 -24.40 -16.90 8.45
CA LYS A 6 -24.93 -16.54 7.12
C LYS A 6 -24.74 -15.06 6.79
N LYS A 7 -24.94 -14.16 7.76
CA LYS A 7 -24.68 -12.72 7.57
C LYS A 7 -23.20 -12.44 7.36
N SER A 8 -22.32 -13.11 8.11
CA SER A 8 -20.86 -12.97 7.98
C SER A 8 -20.37 -13.44 6.60
N SER A 9 -20.86 -14.57 6.09
CA SER A 9 -20.46 -15.07 4.77
C SER A 9 -21.01 -14.21 3.63
N LEU A 10 -22.19 -13.60 3.77
CA LEU A 10 -22.69 -12.62 2.80
C LEU A 10 -21.83 -11.33 2.77
N ILE A 11 -21.41 -10.84 3.94
CA ILE A 11 -20.52 -9.67 4.02
C ILE A 11 -19.17 -10.00 3.38
N SER A 12 -18.62 -11.19 3.67
CA SER A 12 -17.38 -11.68 3.05
C SER A 12 -17.51 -11.71 1.53
N LEU A 13 -18.58 -12.31 1.00
CA LEU A 13 -18.80 -12.41 -0.44
C LEU A 13 -18.86 -11.05 -1.12
N ILE A 14 -19.56 -10.08 -0.52
CA ILE A 14 -19.61 -8.69 -1.03
C ILE A 14 -18.21 -8.07 -1.04
N LEU A 15 -17.46 -8.25 0.05
CA LEU A 15 -16.10 -7.73 0.18
C LEU A 15 -15.18 -8.33 -0.90
N SER A 16 -15.26 -9.65 -1.11
CA SER A 16 -14.45 -10.37 -2.08
C SER A 16 -14.73 -9.91 -3.51
N VAL A 17 -16.01 -9.70 -3.85
CA VAL A 17 -16.41 -9.15 -5.15
C VAL A 17 -15.89 -7.72 -5.34
N LEU A 18 -15.97 -6.87 -4.30
CA LEU A 18 -15.44 -5.50 -4.37
C LEU A 18 -13.92 -5.49 -4.60
N ILE A 19 -13.17 -6.33 -3.86
CA ILE A 19 -11.72 -6.45 -4.00
C ILE A 19 -11.38 -6.99 -5.39
N PHE A 20 -12.16 -7.92 -5.94
CA PHE A 20 -11.97 -8.44 -7.29
C PHE A 20 -12.10 -7.33 -8.35
N ILE A 21 -13.09 -6.45 -8.22
CA ILE A 21 -13.26 -5.30 -9.13
C ILE A 21 -12.06 -4.35 -9.03
N ILE A 22 -11.57 -4.07 -7.82
CA ILE A 22 -10.38 -3.25 -7.59
C ILE A 22 -9.14 -3.91 -8.23
N ALA A 23 -9.01 -5.22 -8.09
CA ALA A 23 -7.92 -6.01 -8.67
C ALA A 23 -7.89 -5.91 -10.21
N ILE A 24 -9.05 -5.98 -10.87
CA ILE A 24 -9.16 -5.77 -12.32
C ILE A 24 -8.77 -4.34 -12.69
N CYS A 25 -9.24 -3.34 -11.93
CA CYS A 25 -8.90 -1.93 -12.18
C CYS A 25 -7.39 -1.67 -12.12
N LEU A 26 -6.71 -2.29 -11.15
CA LEU A 26 -5.24 -2.26 -11.01
C LEU A 26 -4.52 -2.82 -12.24
N VAL A 27 -5.03 -3.88 -12.86
CA VAL A 27 -4.42 -4.51 -14.04
C VAL A 27 -4.68 -3.69 -15.32
N VAL A 28 -5.89 -3.18 -15.51
CA VAL A 28 -6.29 -2.48 -16.74
C VAL A 28 -5.68 -1.08 -16.82
N ALA A 29 -5.68 -0.32 -15.72
CA ALA A 29 -5.26 1.07 -15.71
C ALA A 29 -4.34 1.42 -14.51
N PRO A 30 -3.18 0.75 -14.35
CA PRO A 30 -2.34 0.85 -13.16
C PRO A 30 -1.86 2.29 -12.88
N VAL A 31 -1.47 3.03 -13.93
CA VAL A 31 -0.96 4.40 -13.79
C VAL A 31 -2.07 5.34 -13.30
N GLN A 32 -3.30 5.18 -13.83
CA GLN A 32 -4.43 5.99 -13.40
C GLN A 32 -4.82 5.66 -11.96
N VAL A 33 -4.82 4.38 -11.59
CA VAL A 33 -5.10 3.95 -10.21
C VAL A 33 -4.06 4.51 -9.24
N ALA A 34 -2.77 4.48 -9.59
CA ALA A 34 -1.72 5.09 -8.77
C ALA A 34 -1.94 6.59 -8.58
N SER A 35 -2.20 7.33 -9.67
CA SER A 35 -2.45 8.78 -9.62
C SER A 35 -3.70 9.13 -8.80
N ASN A 36 -4.79 8.40 -9.01
CA ASN A 36 -6.04 8.61 -8.28
C ASN A 36 -5.85 8.32 -6.78
N THR A 37 -5.09 7.28 -6.43
CA THR A 37 -4.80 6.94 -5.03
C THR A 37 -4.04 8.07 -4.34
N VAL A 38 -2.99 8.60 -4.97
CA VAL A 38 -2.23 9.76 -4.44
C VAL A 38 -3.13 10.99 -4.28
N THR A 39 -4.02 11.23 -5.25
CA THR A 39 -4.96 12.35 -5.19
C THR A 39 -5.96 12.20 -4.03
N ILE A 40 -6.52 10.99 -3.84
CA ILE A 40 -7.42 10.68 -2.71
C ILE A 40 -6.71 10.88 -1.38
N LEU A 41 -5.47 10.38 -1.25
CA LEU A 41 -4.66 10.62 -0.05
C LEU A 41 -4.42 12.11 0.19
N GLY A 42 -4.23 12.91 -0.86
CA GLY A 42 -4.14 14.36 -0.78
C GLY A 42 -5.39 15.00 -0.17
N TYR A 43 -6.58 14.63 -0.63
CA TYR A 43 -7.83 15.11 -0.05
C TYR A 43 -8.01 14.69 1.42
N VAL A 44 -7.64 13.46 1.77
CA VAL A 44 -7.67 12.97 3.16
C VAL A 44 -6.74 13.80 4.03
N LEU A 45 -5.53 14.11 3.56
CA LEU A 45 -4.58 14.96 4.28
C LEU A 45 -5.09 16.39 4.44
N ILE A 46 -5.73 16.97 3.41
CA ILE A 46 -6.35 18.30 3.52
C ILE A 46 -7.45 18.27 4.58
N ALA A 47 -8.36 17.30 4.53
CA ALA A 47 -9.45 17.18 5.50
C ALA A 47 -8.93 17.02 6.94
N ALA A 48 -7.91 16.18 7.13
CA ALA A 48 -7.23 16.03 8.42
C ALA A 48 -6.58 17.35 8.88
N GLY A 49 -5.84 18.04 8.00
CA GLY A 49 -5.23 19.33 8.30
C GLY A 49 -6.25 20.40 8.70
N VAL A 50 -7.39 20.46 8.01
CA VAL A 50 -8.50 21.35 8.39
C VAL A 50 -9.06 21.00 9.77
N SER A 51 -9.29 19.71 10.05
CA SER A 51 -9.81 19.29 11.37
C SER A 51 -8.88 19.67 12.52
N HIS A 52 -7.57 19.44 12.37
CA HIS A 52 -6.59 19.80 13.39
C HIS A 52 -6.43 21.32 13.55
N CYS A 53 -6.50 22.08 12.45
CA CYS A 53 -6.57 23.54 12.52
C CYS A 53 -7.76 24.02 13.37
N ILE A 54 -8.97 23.48 13.12
CA ILE A 54 -10.17 23.85 13.88
C ILE A 54 -10.01 23.48 15.35
N SER A 55 -9.53 22.28 15.66
CA SER A 55 -9.29 21.83 17.03
C SER A 55 -8.28 22.72 17.77
N TYR A 56 -7.20 23.15 17.11
CA TYR A 56 -6.23 24.07 17.70
C TYR A 56 -6.86 25.40 18.10
N PHE A 57 -7.73 25.97 17.24
CA PHE A 57 -8.42 27.23 17.57
C PHE A 57 -9.45 27.08 18.69
N LEU A 58 -10.07 25.90 18.84
CA LEU A 58 -11.04 25.62 19.90
C LEU A 58 -10.39 25.33 21.27
N THR A 59 -9.21 24.71 21.30
CA THR A 59 -8.49 24.31 22.52
C THR A 59 -7.51 25.39 23.03
N ARG A 60 -7.63 26.62 22.51
CA ARG A 60 -6.73 27.78 22.77
C ARG A 60 -6.52 28.15 24.26
N ASN A 61 -7.29 27.57 25.19
CA ASN A 61 -7.22 27.86 26.62
C ASN A 61 -6.18 27.05 27.41
N GLU A 62 -5.56 26.00 26.84
CA GLU A 62 -4.47 25.29 27.50
C GLU A 62 -3.12 25.85 27.05
N ILE A 63 -2.41 26.51 27.96
CA ILE A 63 -1.14 27.21 27.71
C ILE A 63 -0.01 26.18 27.55
N ASN A 64 0.00 25.46 26.43
CA ASN A 64 1.14 24.66 26.00
C ASN A 64 1.88 25.43 24.89
N LEU A 65 2.87 26.23 25.33
CA LEU A 65 3.77 27.01 24.47
C LEU A 65 4.59 26.15 23.47
N LEU A 66 4.57 24.82 23.62
CA LEU A 66 5.20 23.82 22.75
C LEU A 66 4.19 22.95 21.98
N ASN A 67 2.95 23.42 21.75
CA ASN A 67 2.00 22.72 20.89
C ASN A 67 2.39 22.88 19.41
N PHE A 68 3.15 21.90 18.90
CA PHE A 68 3.47 21.77 17.47
C PHE A 68 2.25 21.43 16.60
N GLU A 69 1.06 21.26 17.18
CA GLU A 69 -0.18 20.90 16.49
C GLU A 69 -0.54 21.87 15.36
N PHE A 70 -0.31 23.17 15.55
CA PHE A 70 -0.56 24.17 14.51
C PHE A 70 0.40 24.03 13.33
N ALA A 71 1.70 23.86 13.61
CA ALA A 71 2.72 23.62 12.59
C ALA A 71 2.48 22.31 11.82
N GLN A 72 2.07 21.25 12.52
CA GLN A 72 1.70 19.97 11.94
C GLN A 72 0.48 20.08 11.01
N SER A 73 -0.51 20.91 11.38
CA SER A 73 -1.70 21.15 10.56
C SER A 73 -1.40 21.93 9.27
N ILE A 74 -0.51 22.93 9.35
CA ILE A 74 -0.04 23.66 8.17
C ILE A 74 0.75 22.73 7.25
N LEU A 75 1.65 21.91 7.82
CA LEU A 75 2.42 20.95 7.06
C LEU A 75 1.52 19.96 6.32
N SER A 76 0.51 19.40 7.00
CA SER A 76 -0.41 18.44 6.39
C SER A 76 -1.27 19.06 5.29
N LEU A 77 -1.69 20.32 5.44
CA LEU A 77 -2.38 21.06 4.37
C LEU A 77 -1.48 21.27 3.15
N ILE A 78 -0.24 21.74 3.36
CA ILE A 78 0.72 21.95 2.26
C ILE A 78 0.98 20.64 1.52
N LEU A 79 1.26 19.56 2.25
CA LEU A 79 1.49 18.24 1.66
C LEU A 79 0.25 17.76 0.91
N GLY A 80 -0.94 17.90 1.51
CA GLY A 80 -2.20 17.53 0.88
C GLY A 80 -2.43 18.25 -0.46
N PHE A 81 -2.16 19.57 -0.50
CA PHE A 81 -2.24 20.33 -1.75
C PHE A 81 -1.22 19.86 -2.81
N VAL A 82 0.02 19.57 -2.40
CA VAL A 82 1.04 19.04 -3.33
C VAL A 82 0.58 17.71 -3.93
N LEU A 83 0.00 16.82 -3.13
CA LEU A 83 -0.51 15.52 -3.59
C LEU A 83 -1.64 15.65 -4.61
N VAL A 84 -2.55 16.62 -4.43
CA VAL A 84 -3.70 16.83 -5.32
C VAL A 84 -3.28 17.53 -6.62
N PHE A 85 -2.45 18.57 -6.54
CA PHE A 85 -2.08 19.38 -7.71
C PHE A 85 -0.93 18.81 -8.53
N ASN A 86 -0.06 17.99 -7.93
CA ASN A 86 1.06 17.37 -8.64
C ASN A 86 1.22 15.88 -8.28
N PRO A 87 0.20 15.03 -8.55
CA PRO A 87 0.25 13.61 -8.21
C PRO A 87 1.41 12.89 -8.90
N THR A 88 1.73 13.26 -10.14
CA THR A 88 2.84 12.70 -10.92
C THR A 88 4.20 12.99 -10.26
N GLY A 89 4.45 14.23 -9.85
CA GLY A 89 5.68 14.61 -9.16
C GLY A 89 5.80 13.94 -7.78
N THR A 90 4.69 13.79 -7.07
CA THR A 90 4.65 13.05 -5.80
C THR A 90 4.99 11.58 -5.98
N ILE A 91 4.44 10.92 -7.01
CA ILE A 91 4.77 9.51 -7.30
C ILE A 91 6.27 9.34 -7.55
N ILE A 92 6.88 10.23 -8.36
CA ILE A 92 8.32 10.19 -8.64
C ILE A 92 9.12 10.38 -7.35
N SER A 93 8.72 11.33 -6.51
CA SER A 93 9.39 11.63 -5.24
C SER A 93 9.33 10.45 -4.27
N ILE A 94 8.14 9.85 -4.11
CA ILE A 94 7.96 8.65 -3.27
C ILE A 94 8.79 7.49 -3.82
N ALA A 95 8.74 7.25 -5.13
CA ALA A 95 9.52 6.20 -5.78
C ALA A 95 11.04 6.40 -5.58
N ALA A 96 11.52 7.64 -5.58
CA ALA A 96 12.92 7.95 -5.28
C ALA A 96 13.30 7.61 -3.83
N PHE A 97 12.50 8.05 -2.85
CA PHE A 97 12.75 7.72 -1.44
C PHE A 97 12.73 6.21 -1.17
N VAL A 98 11.71 5.52 -1.72
CA VAL A 98 11.60 4.06 -1.61
C VAL A 98 12.75 3.37 -2.34
N GLY A 99 13.12 3.85 -3.53
CA GLY A 99 14.24 3.31 -4.31
C GLY A 99 15.57 3.41 -3.55
N ILE A 100 15.88 4.57 -2.97
CA ILE A 100 17.08 4.76 -2.14
C ILE A 100 17.08 3.79 -0.95
N TYR A 101 15.94 3.70 -0.23
CA TYR A 101 15.80 2.77 0.88
C TYR A 101 16.05 1.31 0.46
N LEU A 102 15.47 0.88 -0.66
CA LEU A 102 15.65 -0.47 -1.18
C LEU A 102 17.09 -0.74 -1.63
N ILE A 103 17.78 0.23 -2.22
CA ILE A 103 19.21 0.12 -2.56
C ILE A 103 20.00 -0.15 -1.27
N VAL A 104 19.80 0.68 -0.24
CA VAL A 104 20.50 0.50 1.05
C VAL A 104 20.18 -0.88 1.66
N ASN A 105 18.90 -1.28 1.69
CA ASN A 105 18.49 -2.58 2.21
C ASN A 105 19.10 -3.76 1.44
N SER A 106 19.16 -3.66 0.12
CA SER A 106 19.75 -4.70 -0.74
C SER A 106 21.25 -4.85 -0.51
N VAL A 107 21.98 -3.75 -0.31
CA VAL A 107 23.41 -3.78 0.04
C VAL A 107 23.61 -4.49 1.38
N PHE A 108 22.81 -4.17 2.40
CA PHE A 108 22.86 -4.87 3.69
C PHE A 108 22.58 -6.37 3.55
N LYS A 109 21.59 -6.78 2.75
CA LYS A 109 21.29 -8.20 2.50
C LYS A 109 22.44 -8.91 1.78
N ILE A 110 23.04 -8.27 0.78
CA ILE A 110 24.20 -8.83 0.06
C ILE A 110 25.37 -9.00 1.04
N GLN A 111 25.69 -8.00 1.86
CA GLN A 111 26.73 -8.10 2.89
C GLN A 111 26.43 -9.23 3.89
N LEU A 112 25.18 -9.33 4.36
CA LEU A 112 24.75 -10.40 5.25
C LEU A 112 24.93 -11.78 4.60
N SER A 113 24.60 -11.91 3.31
CA SER A 113 24.76 -13.17 2.58
C SER A 113 26.21 -13.62 2.47
N LEU A 114 27.14 -12.68 2.24
CA LEU A 114 28.58 -12.95 2.17
C LEU A 114 29.12 -13.35 3.55
N ASN A 115 28.69 -12.67 4.61
CA ASN A 115 29.07 -13.02 5.98
C ASN A 115 28.59 -14.44 6.38
N ILE A 116 27.39 -14.81 5.96
CA ILE A 116 26.83 -16.15 6.16
C ILE A 116 27.59 -17.20 5.33
N ALA A 117 28.02 -16.85 4.11
CA ALA A 117 28.83 -17.72 3.26
C ALA A 117 30.19 -18.05 3.92
N ILE A 118 30.85 -17.06 4.52
CA ILE A 118 32.11 -17.26 5.26
C ILE A 118 31.91 -18.21 6.45
N LYS A 119 30.77 -18.11 7.14
CA LYS A 119 30.41 -18.99 8.27
C LYS A 119 29.96 -20.39 7.85
N LYS A 120 30.05 -20.76 6.56
CA LYS A 120 29.64 -22.05 5.98
C LYS A 120 28.20 -22.47 6.31
N VAL A 121 27.32 -21.50 6.52
CA VAL A 121 25.90 -21.77 6.76
C VAL A 121 25.23 -22.10 5.43
N ASN A 122 24.46 -23.19 5.41
CA ASN A 122 23.76 -23.64 4.22
C ASN A 122 22.69 -22.61 3.82
N LYS A 123 22.47 -22.38 2.50
CA LYS A 123 21.54 -21.38 1.90
C LYS A 123 22.01 -19.92 1.74
N TRP A 124 23.31 -19.61 1.90
CA TRP A 124 23.83 -18.25 1.64
C TRP A 124 23.51 -17.72 0.22
N GLY A 125 23.52 -18.61 -0.79
CA GLY A 125 23.22 -18.25 -2.18
C GLY A 125 21.79 -17.74 -2.41
N VAL A 126 20.81 -18.21 -1.63
CA VAL A 126 19.41 -17.75 -1.74
C VAL A 126 19.29 -16.30 -1.24
N LEU A 127 19.96 -15.99 -0.12
CA LEU A 127 19.96 -14.64 0.43
C LEU A 127 20.71 -13.66 -0.50
N LEU A 128 21.80 -14.12 -1.12
CA LEU A 128 22.53 -13.33 -2.12
C LEU A 128 21.65 -13.04 -3.34
N ALA A 129 21.00 -14.06 -3.90
CA ALA A 129 20.08 -13.90 -5.02
C ALA A 129 18.94 -12.93 -4.69
N ALA A 130 18.34 -13.05 -3.50
CA ALA A 130 17.30 -12.14 -3.04
C ALA A 130 17.79 -10.68 -2.96
N GLY A 131 19.00 -10.46 -2.42
CA GLY A 131 19.61 -9.13 -2.37
C GLY A 131 19.89 -8.54 -3.75
N VAL A 132 20.40 -9.34 -4.69
CA VAL A 132 20.65 -8.89 -6.07
C VAL A 132 19.35 -8.56 -6.81
N ILE A 133 18.33 -9.40 -6.69
CA ILE A 133 17.01 -9.15 -7.30
C ILE A 133 16.42 -7.85 -6.75
N GLU A 134 16.46 -7.65 -5.43
CA GLU A 134 15.97 -6.42 -4.80
C GLU A 134 16.75 -5.18 -5.26
N LEU A 135 18.07 -5.27 -5.43
CA LEU A 135 18.87 -4.18 -5.97
C LEU A 135 18.44 -3.81 -7.39
N VAL A 136 18.21 -4.80 -8.26
CA VAL A 136 17.72 -4.57 -9.62
C VAL A 136 16.35 -3.88 -9.61
N PHE A 137 15.42 -4.35 -8.77
CA PHE A 137 14.11 -3.71 -8.61
C PHE A 137 14.23 -2.27 -8.09
N ALA A 138 15.13 -2.03 -7.13
CA ALA A 138 15.35 -0.70 -6.58
C ALA A 138 15.87 0.28 -7.64
N LEU A 139 16.81 -0.15 -8.48
CA LEU A 139 17.33 0.65 -9.59
C LEU A 139 16.25 0.92 -10.65
N LEU A 140 15.46 -0.09 -11.01
CA LEU A 140 14.32 0.08 -11.92
C LEU A 140 13.31 1.08 -11.36
N LEU A 141 13.00 1.01 -10.07
CA LEU A 141 12.09 1.96 -9.42
C LEU A 141 12.65 3.39 -9.44
N MET A 142 13.96 3.55 -9.23
CA MET A 142 14.61 4.86 -9.16
C MET A 142 14.72 5.53 -10.53
N PHE A 143 15.11 4.79 -11.57
CA PHE A 143 15.31 5.35 -12.92
C PHE A 143 14.07 5.31 -13.80
N MET A 144 13.18 4.34 -13.57
CA MET A 144 12.01 4.04 -14.39
C MET A 144 10.76 3.85 -13.51
N PRO A 145 10.36 4.86 -12.71
CA PRO A 145 9.34 4.72 -11.67
C PRO A 145 7.99 4.31 -12.24
N PHE A 146 7.52 4.94 -13.32
CA PHE A 146 6.21 4.63 -13.90
C PHE A 146 6.11 3.23 -14.47
N GLN A 147 7.16 2.74 -15.14
CA GLN A 147 7.18 1.38 -15.68
C GLN A 147 7.24 0.35 -14.54
N THR A 148 8.04 0.62 -13.51
CA THR A 148 8.16 -0.26 -12.35
C THR A 148 6.86 -0.33 -11.55
N ILE A 149 6.24 0.82 -11.27
CA ILE A 149 4.94 0.88 -10.59
C ILE A 149 3.87 0.18 -11.42
N LYS A 150 3.84 0.40 -12.74
CA LYS A 150 2.92 -0.32 -13.65
C LYS A 150 3.08 -1.83 -13.53
N LEU A 151 4.32 -2.32 -13.61
CA LEU A 151 4.61 -3.76 -13.50
C LEU A 151 4.14 -4.30 -12.14
N LEU A 152 4.49 -3.60 -11.05
CA LEU A 152 4.12 -4.01 -9.68
C LEU A 152 2.60 -4.07 -9.51
N LEU A 153 1.86 -3.05 -9.96
CA LEU A 153 0.41 -3.02 -9.83
C LEU A 153 -0.28 -4.08 -10.68
N ILE A 154 0.26 -4.43 -11.86
CA ILE A 154 -0.26 -5.56 -12.66
C ILE A 154 -0.04 -6.88 -11.94
N ILE A 155 1.15 -7.11 -11.38
CA ILE A 155 1.47 -8.34 -10.64
C ILE A 155 0.57 -8.46 -9.40
N VAL A 156 0.48 -7.40 -8.60
CA VAL A 156 -0.35 -7.36 -7.39
C VAL A 156 -1.83 -7.50 -7.75
N GLY A 157 -2.32 -6.76 -8.73
CA GLY A 157 -3.70 -6.85 -9.20
C GLY A 157 -4.05 -8.24 -9.72
N SER A 158 -3.14 -8.88 -10.46
CA SER A 158 -3.35 -10.24 -10.98
C SER A 158 -3.39 -11.27 -9.84
N PHE A 159 -2.48 -11.17 -8.89
CA PHE A 159 -2.46 -12.06 -7.72
C PHE A 159 -3.73 -11.89 -6.88
N LEU A 160 -4.13 -10.64 -6.61
CA LEU A 160 -5.37 -10.33 -5.90
C LEU A 160 -6.59 -10.88 -6.63
N ALA A 161 -6.67 -10.71 -7.95
CA ALA A 161 -7.79 -11.23 -8.73
C ALA A 161 -7.92 -12.74 -8.60
N ILE A 162 -6.79 -13.47 -8.67
CA ILE A 162 -6.78 -14.93 -8.50
C ILE A 162 -7.24 -15.32 -7.09
N THR A 163 -6.70 -14.69 -6.04
CA THR A 163 -7.09 -15.00 -4.66
C THR A 163 -8.58 -14.74 -4.41
N GLN A 164 -9.12 -13.65 -4.95
CA GLN A 164 -10.53 -13.30 -4.75
C GLN A 164 -11.47 -14.26 -5.49
N LEU A 165 -11.06 -14.85 -6.62
CA LEU A 165 -11.84 -15.90 -7.26
C LEU A 165 -11.98 -17.14 -6.36
N PHE A 166 -10.91 -17.52 -5.66
CA PHE A 166 -10.98 -18.61 -4.68
C PHE A 166 -11.86 -18.25 -3.48
N ASP A 167 -11.76 -17.01 -2.97
CA ASP A 167 -12.56 -16.55 -1.83
C ASP A 167 -14.06 -16.53 -2.17
N ILE A 168 -14.44 -15.99 -3.35
CA ILE A 168 -15.83 -15.99 -3.84
C ILE A 168 -16.38 -17.42 -3.96
N TYR A 169 -15.60 -18.34 -4.51
CA TYR A 169 -15.99 -19.74 -4.62
C TYR A 169 -16.22 -20.37 -3.24
N SER A 170 -15.32 -20.10 -2.28
CA SER A 170 -15.43 -20.62 -0.92
C SER A 170 -16.65 -20.07 -0.18
N ASP A 171 -16.92 -18.77 -0.31
CA ASP A 171 -18.07 -18.11 0.32
C ASP A 171 -19.39 -18.62 -0.26
N PHE A 172 -19.46 -18.83 -1.58
CA PHE A 172 -20.62 -19.42 -2.24
C PHE A 172 -20.87 -20.86 -1.77
N PHE A 173 -19.82 -21.68 -1.66
CA PHE A 173 -19.93 -23.05 -1.17
C PHE A 173 -20.45 -23.11 0.28
N VAL A 174 -19.95 -22.22 1.15
CA VAL A 174 -20.42 -22.12 2.54
C VAL A 174 -21.89 -21.70 2.59
N LEU A 175 -22.29 -20.71 1.78
CA LEU A 175 -23.69 -20.28 1.68
C LEU A 175 -24.61 -21.37 1.17
N TYR A 176 -24.19 -22.12 0.14
CA TYR A 176 -24.94 -23.26 -0.39
C TYR A 176 -25.17 -24.33 0.69
N ARG A 177 -24.10 -24.73 1.40
CA ARG A 177 -24.17 -25.74 2.46
C ARG A 177 -25.01 -25.31 3.67
N LEU A 178 -25.04 -24.02 4.00
CA LEU A 178 -25.91 -23.48 5.06
C LEU A 178 -27.38 -23.43 4.63
N ASN A 179 -27.67 -23.30 3.34
CA ASN A 179 -29.03 -23.30 2.81
C ASN A 179 -29.60 -24.72 2.68
N GLU A 180 -28.75 -25.73 2.47
CA GLU A 180 -29.15 -27.15 2.34
C GLU A 180 -29.49 -27.81 3.70
N LYS A 181 -29.13 -27.18 4.83
CA LYS A 181 -29.44 -27.66 6.20
C LYS A 181 -30.72 -27.07 6.80
N LEU A 182 -31.42 -26.19 6.07
CA LEU A 182 -32.70 -25.57 6.43
C LEU A 182 -33.86 -26.31 5.78
#